data_AF-A0A835G2M4-F1
#
_entry.id   AF-A0A835G2M4-F1
#
_cell.length_a   1.000
_cell.length_b   1.000
_cell.length_c   1.000
_cell.angle_alpha   90.00
_cell.angle_beta   90.00
_cell.angle_gamma   90.00
#
_symmetry.space_group_name_H-M   'P 1'
#
loop_
_entity.id
_entity.type
_entity.pdbx_description
1 polymer ?
#
loop_
_entity_poly.entity_id
_entity_poly.type
_entity_poly.pdbx_seq_one_letter_code
_entity_poly.pdbx_strand_id
1 'polypeptide(L)'
;MAKYQIIAATGCPTGIAHTYMAQEALEQAAKEKNITIKVETHGQIGVENELTSEEIQAAEAVIIAADKDVHSERFAGKRVIEVPVSKGIKEASQLIEDALAGKGKILGSTKAINVDALEVKESETKGIGHSIYKNLMNGVSHMLPFVVSGGVLIAISFLWGIYSADPESAQFNQFAATLKEIGGLAMGMMVPILSAYIAEGIAKRPGLVVGFVGGLVASNGGTGFLGGIVSGFLAGYVVLGLGYL
;
A
#
# COMPACT_ATOMS: atom_id res chain seq x y z
N MET A 1 -28.06 0.60 13.86
CA MET A 1 -26.75 0.53 13.19
C MET A 1 -27.00 0.09 11.75
N ALA A 2 -26.34 0.71 10.77
CA ALA A 2 -26.55 0.36 9.36
C ALA A 2 -25.96 -1.02 9.09
N LYS A 3 -26.78 -1.92 8.52
CA LYS A 3 -26.35 -3.27 8.12
C LYS A 3 -25.98 -3.23 6.64
N TYR A 4 -24.70 -3.34 6.35
CA TYR A 4 -24.19 -3.43 4.98
C TYR A 4 -24.11 -4.89 4.56
N GLN A 5 -24.74 -5.26 3.44
CA GLN A 5 -24.67 -6.61 2.90
C GLN A 5 -23.29 -6.89 2.31
N ILE A 6 -22.74 -5.90 1.61
CA ILE A 6 -21.40 -5.96 1.01
C ILE A 6 -20.55 -4.86 1.64
N ILE A 7 -19.28 -5.13 1.85
CA ILE A 7 -18.30 -4.09 2.16
C ILE A 7 -17.19 -4.12 1.11
N ALA A 8 -16.56 -2.98 0.87
CA ALA A 8 -15.45 -2.91 -0.06
C ALA A 8 -14.30 -2.06 0.48
N ALA A 9 -13.08 -2.37 0.02
CA ALA A 9 -11.90 -1.57 0.25
C ALA A 9 -11.24 -1.25 -1.10
N THR A 10 -11.05 0.03 -1.38
CA THR A 10 -10.43 0.51 -2.64
C THR A 10 -9.13 1.22 -2.34
N GLY A 11 -8.16 1.14 -3.27
CA GLY A 11 -6.89 1.83 -3.07
C GLY A 11 -6.01 1.90 -4.29
N CYS A 12 -5.48 3.09 -4.59
CA CYS A 12 -4.49 3.30 -5.64
C CYS A 12 -3.22 3.94 -5.04
N PRO A 13 -2.01 3.48 -5.40
CA PRO A 13 -0.76 4.06 -4.90
C PRO A 13 -0.53 5.49 -5.41
N THR A 14 -1.08 5.82 -6.58
CA THR A 14 -0.83 7.07 -7.32
C THR A 14 -2.08 7.96 -7.28
N GLY A 15 -2.10 8.91 -6.33
CA GLY A 15 -3.18 9.87 -6.17
C GLY A 15 -4.48 9.30 -5.60
N ILE A 16 -5.55 10.09 -5.69
CA ILE A 16 -6.86 9.80 -5.10
C ILE A 16 -7.93 9.42 -6.13
N ALA A 17 -7.70 9.74 -7.41
CA ALA A 17 -8.73 9.67 -8.46
C ALA A 17 -9.27 8.24 -8.66
N HIS A 18 -8.40 7.27 -8.95
CA HIS A 18 -8.84 5.89 -9.16
C HIS A 18 -9.47 5.27 -7.91
N THR A 19 -9.02 5.65 -6.71
CA THR A 19 -9.61 5.20 -5.45
C THR A 19 -11.07 5.66 -5.34
N TYR A 20 -11.35 6.95 -5.50
CA TYR A 20 -12.72 7.48 -5.43
C TYR A 20 -13.58 7.05 -6.62
N MET A 21 -13.01 6.94 -7.82
CA MET A 21 -13.75 6.43 -8.98
C MET A 21 -14.19 4.98 -8.77
N ALA A 22 -13.34 4.14 -8.18
CA ALA A 22 -13.71 2.77 -7.83
C ALA A 22 -14.78 2.75 -6.72
N GLN A 23 -14.67 3.64 -5.72
CA GLN A 23 -15.68 3.80 -4.69
C GLN A 23 -17.05 4.14 -5.28
N GLU A 24 -17.13 5.21 -6.08
CA GLU A 24 -18.37 5.70 -6.68
C GLU A 24 -18.99 4.66 -7.61
N ALA A 25 -18.17 3.98 -8.43
CA ALA A 25 -18.65 2.92 -9.32
C ALA A 25 -19.27 1.73 -8.54
N LEU A 26 -18.64 1.31 -7.44
CA LEU A 26 -19.17 0.24 -6.59
C LEU A 26 -20.44 0.65 -5.84
N GLU A 27 -20.50 1.87 -5.32
CA GLU A 27 -21.70 2.43 -4.67
C GLU A 27 -22.87 2.55 -5.65
N GLN A 28 -22.62 3.03 -6.87
CA GLN A 28 -23.63 3.13 -7.91
C GLN A 28 -24.14 1.74 -8.33
N ALA A 29 -23.25 0.79 -8.57
CA ALA A 29 -23.61 -0.58 -8.92
C ALA A 29 -24.43 -1.28 -7.82
N ALA A 30 -24.08 -1.07 -6.55
CA ALA A 30 -24.86 -1.60 -5.42
C ALA A 30 -26.24 -0.95 -5.34
N LYS A 31 -26.33 0.37 -5.57
CA LYS A 31 -27.60 1.11 -5.59
C LYS A 31 -28.53 0.61 -6.70
N GLU A 32 -28.01 0.36 -7.90
CA GLU A 32 -28.78 -0.21 -9.03
C GLU A 32 -29.36 -1.59 -8.72
N LYS A 33 -28.69 -2.36 -7.85
CA LYS A 33 -29.12 -3.69 -7.39
C LYS A 33 -29.89 -3.65 -6.06
N ASN A 34 -30.18 -2.47 -5.50
CA ASN A 34 -30.83 -2.27 -4.20
C ASN A 34 -30.11 -2.93 -3.01
N ILE A 35 -28.79 -2.88 -3.01
CA ILE A 35 -27.92 -3.48 -1.98
C ILE A 35 -27.28 -2.39 -1.14
N THR A 36 -27.13 -2.65 0.16
CA THR A 36 -26.36 -1.79 1.05
C THR A 36 -24.88 -2.14 0.96
N ILE A 37 -24.07 -1.16 0.54
CA ILE A 37 -22.61 -1.26 0.52
C ILE A 37 -22.00 -0.15 1.36
N LYS A 38 -20.88 -0.44 2.02
CA LYS A 38 -19.96 0.56 2.55
C LYS A 38 -18.59 0.35 1.92
N VAL A 39 -17.99 1.43 1.43
CA VAL A 39 -16.70 1.38 0.76
C VAL A 39 -15.69 2.22 1.52
N GLU A 40 -14.63 1.57 1.97
CA GLU A 40 -13.46 2.21 2.56
C GLU A 40 -12.44 2.57 1.48
N THR A 41 -11.85 3.77 1.57
CA THR A 41 -10.87 4.26 0.60
C THR A 41 -9.49 4.40 1.22
N HIS A 42 -8.48 3.96 0.46
CA HIS A 42 -7.07 4.07 0.81
C HIS A 42 -6.38 4.99 -0.18
N GLY A 43 -6.42 6.30 0.09
CA GLY A 43 -5.76 7.32 -0.73
C GLY A 43 -4.34 7.64 -0.26
N GLN A 44 -3.77 8.71 -0.82
CA GLN A 44 -2.57 9.35 -0.28
C GLN A 44 -2.87 10.21 0.97
N ILE A 45 -4.11 10.66 1.12
CA ILE A 45 -4.56 11.47 2.26
C ILE A 45 -4.70 10.60 3.53
N GLY A 46 -4.97 9.31 3.36
CA GLY A 46 -5.17 8.36 4.45
C GLY A 46 -6.27 7.36 4.13
N VAL A 47 -6.81 6.77 5.20
CA VAL A 47 -7.99 5.89 5.14
C VAL A 47 -9.23 6.73 5.45
N GLU A 48 -10.26 6.63 4.63
CA GLU A 48 -11.57 7.25 4.87
C GLU A 48 -12.67 6.20 4.80
N ASN A 49 -13.81 6.49 5.46
CA ASN A 49 -14.92 5.56 5.60
C ASN A 49 -14.52 4.21 6.19
N GLU A 50 -13.62 4.23 7.18
CA GLU A 50 -13.05 3.04 7.79
C GLU A 50 -14.14 2.07 8.26
N LEU A 51 -13.96 0.80 7.90
CA LEU A 51 -14.84 -0.31 8.23
C LEU A 51 -14.61 -0.71 9.68
N THR A 52 -15.69 -0.76 10.46
CA THR A 52 -15.62 -1.22 11.84
C THR A 52 -15.61 -2.75 11.91
N SER A 53 -15.16 -3.29 13.05
CA SER A 53 -15.14 -4.74 13.26
C SER A 53 -16.55 -5.35 13.17
N GLU A 54 -17.57 -4.61 13.62
CA GLU A 54 -18.97 -5.04 13.56
C GLU A 54 -19.49 -5.08 12.13
N GLU A 55 -19.14 -4.08 11.29
CA GLU A 55 -19.51 -4.05 9.87
C GLU A 55 -18.85 -5.19 9.12
N ILE A 56 -17.56 -5.45 9.39
CA ILE A 56 -16.84 -6.59 8.82
C ILE A 56 -17.51 -7.90 9.20
N GLN A 57 -17.86 -8.08 10.48
CA GLN A 57 -18.49 -9.30 10.96
C GLN A 57 -19.91 -9.48 10.40
N ALA A 58 -20.66 -8.40 10.16
CA ALA A 58 -22.02 -8.44 9.63
C ALA A 58 -22.09 -8.63 8.11
N ALA A 59 -21.04 -8.25 7.36
CA ALA A 59 -21.01 -8.34 5.90
C ALA A 59 -20.99 -9.79 5.38
N GLU A 60 -21.68 -10.03 4.28
CA GLU A 60 -21.78 -11.35 3.62
C GLU A 60 -20.58 -11.60 2.69
N ALA A 61 -20.11 -10.54 2.01
CA ALA A 61 -18.98 -10.58 1.10
C ALA A 61 -18.14 -9.29 1.18
N VAL A 62 -16.87 -9.40 0.79
CA VAL A 62 -15.90 -8.30 0.76
C VAL A 62 -15.33 -8.16 -0.64
N ILE A 63 -15.33 -6.94 -1.19
CA ILE A 63 -14.67 -6.61 -2.46
C ILE A 63 -13.43 -5.77 -2.16
N ILE A 64 -12.25 -6.25 -2.56
CA ILE A 64 -11.01 -5.49 -2.52
C ILE A 64 -10.66 -5.09 -3.95
N ALA A 65 -10.78 -3.80 -4.27
CA ALA A 65 -10.39 -3.25 -5.56
C ALA A 65 -9.20 -2.31 -5.37
N ALA A 66 -7.99 -2.87 -5.26
CA ALA A 66 -6.82 -2.11 -4.84
C ALA A 66 -5.50 -2.55 -5.49
N ASP A 67 -4.66 -1.56 -5.80
CA ASP A 67 -3.29 -1.72 -6.28
C ASP A 67 -2.23 -1.46 -5.17
N LYS A 68 -2.69 -1.23 -3.93
CA LYS A 68 -1.87 -1.09 -2.72
C LYS A 68 -2.41 -1.98 -1.60
N ASP A 69 -1.69 -2.10 -0.48
CA ASP A 69 -2.23 -2.79 0.69
C ASP A 69 -3.39 -1.98 1.31
N VAL A 70 -4.45 -2.68 1.70
CA VAL A 70 -5.67 -2.14 2.32
C VAL A 70 -5.99 -2.84 3.65
N HIS A 71 -4.98 -3.46 4.26
CA HIS A 71 -5.07 -4.23 5.49
C HIS A 71 -6.08 -5.37 5.36
N SER A 72 -5.86 -6.23 4.36
CA SER A 72 -6.80 -7.32 4.04
C SER A 72 -6.97 -8.36 5.15
N GLU A 73 -6.05 -8.43 6.10
CA GLU A 73 -6.01 -9.44 7.18
C GLU A 73 -7.23 -9.38 8.08
N ARG A 74 -7.82 -8.19 8.27
CA ARG A 74 -9.06 -8.02 9.07
C ARG A 74 -10.28 -8.66 8.44
N PHE A 75 -10.23 -8.99 7.15
CA PHE A 75 -11.29 -9.71 6.44
C PHE A 75 -11.11 -11.24 6.50
N ALA A 76 -10.22 -11.73 7.34
CA ALA A 76 -10.04 -13.16 7.57
C ALA A 76 -11.35 -13.87 7.93
N GLY A 77 -11.61 -15.01 7.31
CA GLY A 77 -12.85 -15.77 7.45
C GLY A 77 -14.02 -15.25 6.60
N LYS A 78 -13.87 -14.12 5.91
CA LYS A 78 -14.85 -13.61 4.96
C LYS A 78 -14.55 -14.06 3.55
N ARG A 79 -15.59 -14.09 2.72
CA ARG A 79 -15.45 -14.32 1.29
C ARG A 79 -14.99 -13.03 0.62
N VAL A 80 -13.82 -13.07 0.01
CA VAL A 80 -13.15 -11.90 -0.55
C VAL A 80 -12.97 -12.05 -2.06
N ILE A 81 -13.37 -11.03 -2.81
CA ILE A 81 -13.04 -10.84 -4.23
C ILE A 81 -11.97 -9.76 -4.29
N GLU A 82 -10.74 -10.12 -4.66
CA GLU A 82 -9.61 -9.19 -4.76
C GLU A 82 -9.21 -8.97 -6.22
N VAL A 83 -9.24 -7.72 -6.66
CA VAL A 83 -8.95 -7.29 -8.03
C VAL A 83 -8.16 -5.97 -8.04
N PRO A 84 -7.47 -5.63 -9.15
CA PRO A 84 -6.88 -4.30 -9.34
C PRO A 84 -7.93 -3.18 -9.26
N VAL A 85 -7.54 -1.97 -8.84
CA VAL A 85 -8.47 -0.83 -8.70
C VAL A 85 -9.17 -0.49 -10.03
N SER A 86 -8.49 -0.69 -11.15
CA SER A 86 -9.03 -0.48 -12.50
C SER A 86 -10.24 -1.37 -12.82
N LYS A 87 -10.28 -2.60 -12.28
CA LYS A 87 -11.46 -3.47 -12.39
C LYS A 87 -12.62 -2.98 -11.53
N GLY A 88 -12.33 -2.41 -10.35
CA GLY A 88 -13.34 -1.76 -9.52
C GLY A 88 -14.08 -0.62 -10.23
N ILE A 89 -13.43 0.05 -11.18
CA ILE A 89 -14.03 1.12 -12.00
C ILE A 89 -14.82 0.54 -13.18
N LYS A 90 -14.24 -0.40 -13.93
CA LYS A 90 -14.80 -0.87 -15.21
C LYS A 90 -15.82 -1.99 -15.08
N GLU A 91 -15.70 -2.81 -14.05
CA GLU A 91 -16.44 -4.06 -13.86
C GLU A 91 -17.26 -4.05 -12.56
N ALA A 92 -17.58 -2.87 -12.01
CA ALA A 92 -18.26 -2.70 -10.72
C ALA A 92 -19.55 -3.54 -10.60
N SER A 93 -20.43 -3.46 -11.59
CA SER A 93 -21.68 -4.24 -11.60
C SER A 93 -21.44 -5.74 -11.56
N GLN A 94 -20.42 -6.23 -12.29
CA GLN A 94 -20.04 -7.65 -12.27
C GLN A 94 -19.48 -8.05 -10.91
N LEU A 95 -18.67 -7.21 -10.27
CA LEU A 95 -18.09 -7.49 -8.95
C LEU A 95 -19.18 -7.58 -7.87
N ILE A 96 -20.21 -6.73 -7.94
CA ILE A 96 -21.38 -6.82 -7.05
C ILE A 96 -22.15 -8.12 -7.28
N GLU A 97 -22.40 -8.50 -8.53
CA GLU A 97 -23.07 -9.76 -8.86
C GLU A 97 -22.27 -10.98 -8.40
N ASP A 98 -20.96 -10.97 -8.61
CA ASP A 98 -20.06 -12.03 -8.19
C ASP A 98 -20.04 -12.16 -6.66
N ALA A 99 -20.05 -11.04 -5.94
CA ALA A 99 -20.12 -11.03 -4.48
C ALA A 99 -21.43 -11.64 -3.96
N LEU A 100 -22.56 -11.28 -4.56
CA LEU A 100 -23.88 -11.86 -4.23
C LEU A 100 -23.99 -13.34 -4.58
N ALA A 101 -23.39 -13.75 -5.70
CA ALA A 101 -23.34 -15.14 -6.12
C ALA A 101 -22.40 -16.00 -5.25
N GLY A 102 -21.74 -15.39 -4.25
CA GLY A 102 -20.81 -16.09 -3.39
C GLY A 102 -19.54 -16.52 -4.13
N LYS A 103 -19.11 -15.80 -5.17
CA LYS A 103 -17.79 -15.97 -5.77
C LYS A 103 -16.72 -15.29 -4.92
N GLY A 104 -15.47 -15.65 -5.13
CA GLY A 104 -14.33 -15.19 -4.32
C GLY A 104 -13.80 -16.25 -3.36
N LYS A 105 -12.64 -15.97 -2.76
CA LYS A 105 -11.90 -16.93 -1.92
C LYS A 105 -12.10 -16.56 -0.45
N ILE A 106 -12.29 -17.56 0.41
CA ILE A 106 -12.33 -17.32 1.85
C ILE A 106 -10.90 -16.99 2.28
N LEU A 107 -10.70 -15.79 2.82
CA LEU A 107 -9.37 -15.39 3.26
C LEU A 107 -9.03 -16.17 4.53
N GLY A 108 -7.94 -16.94 4.49
CA GLY A 108 -7.54 -17.78 5.62
C GLY A 108 -7.34 -16.93 6.88
N SER A 109 -8.01 -17.31 7.97
CA SER A 109 -7.67 -16.82 9.30
C SER A 109 -6.34 -17.42 9.70
N THR A 110 -5.31 -16.60 9.88
CA THR A 110 -4.05 -17.02 10.49
C THR A 110 -4.28 -17.30 11.98
N LYS A 111 -5.01 -18.38 12.28
CA LYS A 111 -4.95 -19.08 13.55
C LYS A 111 -4.09 -20.30 13.31
N ALA A 112 -2.96 -20.36 14.01
CA ALA A 112 -2.15 -21.57 14.09
C ALA A 112 -3.03 -22.78 14.44
N ILE A 113 -2.90 -23.90 13.71
CA ILE A 113 -2.83 -25.30 14.19
C ILE A 113 -2.64 -26.26 13.01
N ASN A 114 -1.82 -27.28 13.28
CA ASN A 114 -1.41 -28.50 12.58
C ASN A 114 -2.17 -29.06 11.36
N VAL A 115 -1.33 -29.56 10.44
CA VAL A 115 -1.48 -30.58 9.39
C VAL A 115 -2.45 -31.73 9.76
N ASP A 116 -3.45 -32.00 8.92
CA ASP A 116 -3.42 -33.06 7.88
C ASP A 116 -4.76 -33.12 7.11
N ALA A 117 -4.75 -33.80 5.95
CA ALA A 117 -5.86 -34.14 5.05
C ALA A 117 -6.25 -33.15 3.92
N LEU A 118 -5.48 -33.26 2.83
CA LEU A 118 -5.91 -33.47 1.44
C LEU A 118 -7.33 -33.02 1.02
N GLU A 119 -7.39 -32.06 0.08
CA GLU A 119 -7.93 -32.31 -1.27
C GLU A 119 -7.49 -31.23 -2.28
N VAL A 120 -7.36 -31.66 -3.54
CA VAL A 120 -6.71 -31.00 -4.68
C VAL A 120 -7.71 -30.16 -5.49
N LYS A 121 -7.18 -29.19 -6.26
CA LYS A 121 -7.79 -28.35 -7.34
C LYS A 121 -8.22 -26.97 -6.83
N GLU A 122 -7.72 -25.83 -7.29
CA GLU A 122 -7.33 -25.42 -8.64
C GLU A 122 -6.21 -24.37 -8.57
N SER A 123 -5.18 -24.59 -9.37
CA SER A 123 -4.14 -23.63 -9.71
C SER A 123 -4.72 -22.53 -10.60
N GLU A 124 -5.25 -21.47 -9.99
CA GLU A 124 -5.27 -20.16 -10.63
C GLU A 124 -3.97 -19.45 -10.26
N THR A 125 -3.10 -19.32 -11.24
CA THR A 125 -1.97 -18.39 -11.27
C THR A 125 -2.46 -16.96 -11.02
N LYS A 126 -2.70 -16.58 -9.75
CA LYS A 126 -2.63 -15.17 -9.33
C LYS A 126 -1.19 -14.75 -9.65
N GLY A 127 -1.02 -14.04 -10.76
CA GLY A 127 0.29 -13.83 -11.38
C GLY A 127 1.29 -13.28 -10.37
N ILE A 128 2.39 -14.00 -10.16
CA ILE A 128 3.54 -13.59 -9.35
C ILE A 128 3.94 -12.13 -9.68
N GLY A 129 3.79 -11.72 -10.95
CA GLY A 129 4.01 -10.34 -11.40
C GLY A 129 3.11 -9.29 -10.74
N HIS A 130 1.83 -9.58 -10.50
CA HIS A 130 0.92 -8.65 -9.82
C HIS A 130 1.32 -8.45 -8.34
N SER A 131 1.74 -9.52 -7.66
CA SER A 131 2.23 -9.43 -6.28
C SER A 131 3.55 -8.66 -6.19
N ILE A 132 4.50 -8.93 -7.09
CA ILE A 132 5.77 -8.17 -7.18
C ILE A 132 5.49 -6.69 -7.43
N TYR A 133 4.60 -6.38 -8.37
CA TYR A 133 4.21 -5.01 -8.66
C TYR A 133 3.58 -4.32 -7.45
N LYS A 134 2.63 -4.97 -6.76
CA LYS A 134 2.00 -4.44 -5.53
C LYS A 134 3.04 -4.11 -4.45
N ASN A 135 4.01 -5.00 -4.22
CA ASN A 135 5.06 -4.79 -3.22
C ASN A 135 6.01 -3.65 -3.61
N LEU A 136 6.39 -3.57 -4.89
CA LEU A 136 7.18 -2.47 -5.42
C LEU A 136 6.43 -1.14 -5.26
N MET A 137 5.15 -1.12 -5.62
CA MET A 137 4.31 0.07 -5.50
C MET A 137 4.09 0.50 -4.06
N ASN A 138 4.00 -0.44 -3.11
CA ASN A 138 3.95 -0.11 -1.69
C ASN A 138 5.19 0.70 -1.28
N GLY A 139 6.38 0.26 -1.69
CA GLY A 139 7.63 1.01 -1.47
C GLY A 139 7.61 2.40 -2.12
N VAL A 140 7.22 2.48 -3.39
CA VAL A 140 7.18 3.74 -4.15
C VAL A 140 6.22 4.75 -3.51
N SER A 141 5.03 4.33 -3.10
CA SER A 141 4.05 5.20 -2.45
C SER A 141 4.56 5.77 -1.12
N HIS A 142 5.29 4.98 -0.34
CA HIS A 142 5.79 5.43 0.96
C HIS A 142 7.04 6.31 0.84
N MET A 143 7.87 6.16 -0.19
CA MET A 143 9.00 7.08 -0.41
C MET A 143 8.58 8.42 -1.00
N LEU A 144 7.46 8.48 -1.74
CA LEU A 144 7.06 9.68 -2.49
C LEU A 144 6.84 10.91 -1.57
N PRO A 145 6.18 10.80 -0.40
CA PRO A 145 6.08 11.90 0.55
C PRO A 145 7.43 12.48 0.97
N PHE A 146 8.44 11.64 1.21
CA PHE A 146 9.79 12.09 1.59
C PHE A 146 10.47 12.87 0.46
N VAL A 147 10.37 12.36 -0.77
CA VAL A 147 10.94 13.01 -1.96
C VAL A 147 10.28 14.35 -2.21
N VAL A 148 8.95 14.39 -2.21
CA VAL A 148 8.18 15.62 -2.48
C VAL A 148 8.43 16.65 -1.39
N SER A 149 8.31 16.28 -0.11
CA SER A 149 8.59 17.19 1.01
C SER A 149 10.04 17.67 1.00
N GLY A 150 11.01 16.79 0.74
CA GLY A 150 12.42 17.16 0.68
C GLY A 150 12.74 18.14 -0.45
N GLY A 151 12.22 17.88 -1.65
CA GLY A 151 12.40 18.74 -2.81
C GLY A 151 11.77 20.13 -2.61
N VAL A 152 10.58 20.20 -2.00
CA VAL A 152 9.91 21.46 -1.68
C VAL A 152 10.71 22.27 -0.66
N LEU A 153 11.24 21.65 0.39
CA LEU A 153 12.06 22.35 1.40
C LEU A 153 13.36 22.90 0.78
N ILE A 154 14.03 22.13 -0.08
CA ILE A 154 15.21 22.60 -0.82
C ILE A 154 14.82 23.77 -1.73
N ALA A 155 13.70 23.68 -2.45
CA ALA A 155 13.25 24.77 -3.32
C ALA A 155 12.98 26.07 -2.55
N ILE A 156 12.35 25.97 -1.36
CA ILE A 156 12.09 27.13 -0.50
C ILE A 156 13.41 27.73 0.02
N SER A 157 14.43 26.91 0.28
CA SER A 157 15.74 27.41 0.73
C SER A 157 16.35 28.42 -0.27
N PHE A 158 16.08 28.27 -1.56
CA PHE A 158 16.62 29.14 -2.60
C PHE A 158 15.90 30.49 -2.75
N LEU A 159 14.82 30.76 -2.01
CA LEU A 159 14.17 32.08 -2.03
C LEU A 159 15.09 33.21 -1.54
N TRP A 160 16.10 32.89 -0.74
CA TRP A 160 17.12 33.83 -0.26
C TRP A 160 18.32 33.96 -1.22
N GLY A 161 18.29 33.27 -2.36
CA GLY A 161 19.39 33.20 -3.32
C GLY A 161 19.90 31.77 -3.51
N ILE A 162 20.59 31.52 -4.63
CA ILE A 162 21.09 30.17 -4.96
C ILE A 162 22.22 29.70 -4.02
N TYR A 163 22.90 30.64 -3.37
CA TYR A 163 23.96 30.39 -2.39
C TYR A 163 23.49 30.68 -0.96
N SER A 164 22.18 30.68 -0.70
CA SER A 164 21.60 31.02 0.61
C SER A 164 21.98 30.06 1.74
N ALA A 165 22.39 28.85 1.40
CA ALA A 165 22.81 27.82 2.34
C ALA A 165 24.34 27.73 2.50
N ASP A 166 25.10 28.59 1.83
CA ASP A 166 26.57 28.60 1.91
C ASP A 166 27.03 29.61 2.98
N PRO A 167 27.67 29.16 4.09
CA PRO A 167 28.13 30.03 5.17
C PRO A 167 29.11 31.13 4.72
N GLU A 168 29.84 30.91 3.63
CA GLU A 168 30.84 31.86 3.10
C GLU A 168 30.23 32.87 2.13
N SER A 169 28.96 32.72 1.76
CA SER A 169 28.27 33.58 0.81
C SER A 169 27.63 34.79 1.49
N ALA A 170 27.66 35.94 0.81
CA ALA A 170 26.89 37.12 1.23
C ALA A 170 25.36 36.89 1.22
N GLN A 171 24.89 35.83 0.55
CA GLN A 171 23.48 35.43 0.51
C GLN A 171 23.10 34.53 1.70
N PHE A 172 24.05 34.20 2.57
CA PHE A 172 23.84 33.24 3.64
C PHE A 172 22.66 33.59 4.52
N ASN A 173 21.81 32.59 4.74
CA ASN A 173 20.70 32.66 5.66
C ASN A 173 20.63 31.35 6.45
N GLN A 174 20.76 31.43 7.77
CA GLN A 174 20.72 30.27 8.66
C GLN A 174 19.44 29.44 8.49
N PHE A 175 18.29 30.09 8.29
CA PHE A 175 17.01 29.40 8.09
C PHE A 175 16.99 28.67 6.75
N ALA A 176 17.48 29.29 5.68
CA ALA A 176 17.62 28.64 4.37
C ALA A 176 18.58 27.43 4.43
N ALA A 177 19.71 27.55 5.13
CA ALA A 177 20.64 26.45 5.34
C ALA A 177 19.98 25.27 6.05
N THR A 178 19.25 25.52 7.14
CA THR A 178 18.49 24.49 7.86
C THR A 178 17.42 23.85 6.98
N LEU A 179 16.67 24.62 6.19
CA LEU A 179 15.68 24.07 5.25
C LEU A 179 16.31 23.14 4.21
N LYS A 180 17.46 23.54 3.65
CA LYS A 180 18.21 22.74 2.68
C LYS A 180 18.73 21.45 3.31
N GLU A 181 19.23 21.51 4.54
CA GLU A 181 19.69 20.34 5.28
C GLU A 181 18.55 19.36 5.57
N ILE A 182 17.43 19.84 6.13
CA ILE A 182 16.24 19.02 6.39
C ILE A 182 15.73 18.40 5.09
N GLY A 183 15.65 19.18 4.02
CA GLY A 183 15.21 18.69 2.72
C GLY A 183 16.16 17.65 2.13
N GLY A 184 17.48 17.83 2.32
CA GLY A 184 18.50 16.86 1.94
C GLY A 184 18.40 15.55 2.73
N LEU A 185 18.16 15.62 4.04
CA LEU A 185 17.91 14.44 4.88
C LEU A 185 16.64 13.70 4.41
N ALA A 186 15.55 14.42 4.15
CA ALA A 186 14.32 13.82 3.64
C ALA A 186 14.52 13.13 2.28
N MET A 187 15.25 13.75 1.36
CA MET A 187 15.61 13.12 0.08
C MET A 187 16.51 11.89 0.27
N GLY A 188 17.46 11.93 1.21
CA GLY A 188 18.35 10.81 1.54
C GLY A 188 17.62 9.59 2.09
N MET A 189 16.41 9.78 2.65
CA MET A 189 15.55 8.71 3.15
C MET A 189 14.77 7.97 2.06
N MET A 190 14.82 8.42 0.80
CA MET A 190 14.10 7.81 -0.32
C MET A 190 14.38 6.30 -0.45
N VAL A 191 15.65 5.91 -0.51
CA VAL A 191 16.06 4.50 -0.72
C VAL A 191 15.80 3.64 0.52
N PRO A 192 16.12 4.08 1.75
CA PRO A 192 15.73 3.37 2.98
C PRO A 192 14.23 3.10 3.09
N ILE A 193 13.40 4.11 2.84
CA ILE A 193 11.94 3.99 2.93
C ILE A 193 11.40 3.05 1.83
N LEU A 194 11.86 3.22 0.58
CA LEU A 194 11.50 2.32 -0.51
C LEU A 194 11.76 0.86 -0.15
N SER A 195 12.99 0.54 0.28
CA SER A 195 13.41 -0.82 0.63
C SER A 195 12.60 -1.37 1.81
N ALA A 196 12.38 -0.56 2.85
CA ALA A 196 11.61 -0.95 4.03
C ALA A 196 10.17 -1.36 3.68
N TYR A 197 9.49 -0.55 2.86
CA TYR A 197 8.08 -0.79 2.53
C TYR A 197 7.87 -1.83 1.41
N ILE A 198 8.89 -2.11 0.58
CA ILE A 198 8.90 -3.33 -0.25
C ILE A 198 8.96 -4.57 0.64
N ALA A 199 9.89 -4.59 1.62
CA ALA A 199 10.06 -5.71 2.53
C ALA A 199 8.83 -5.92 3.42
N GLU A 200 8.22 -4.84 3.89
CA GLU A 200 6.98 -4.87 4.67
C GLU A 200 5.78 -5.35 3.86
N GLY A 201 5.69 -5.04 2.57
CA GLY A 201 4.67 -5.61 1.68
C GLY A 201 4.73 -7.15 1.59
N ILE A 202 5.92 -7.73 1.78
CA ILE A 202 6.16 -9.19 1.70
C ILE A 202 6.02 -9.86 3.07
N ALA A 203 6.73 -9.35 4.08
CA ALA A 203 6.89 -9.99 5.38
C ALA A 203 6.23 -9.21 6.54
N LYS A 204 5.39 -8.22 6.22
CA LYS A 204 4.71 -7.34 7.18
C LYS A 204 5.69 -6.62 8.10
N ARG A 205 5.25 -6.20 9.30
CA ARG A 205 6.06 -5.44 10.27
C ARG A 205 7.47 -6.03 10.52
N PRO A 206 7.67 -7.36 10.60
CA PRO A 206 9.01 -7.95 10.69
C PRO A 206 9.97 -7.58 9.55
N GLY A 207 9.47 -7.48 8.32
CA GLY A 207 10.27 -7.12 7.14
C GLY A 207 10.75 -5.67 7.14
N LEU A 208 10.04 -4.78 7.83
CA LEU A 208 10.27 -3.33 7.78
C LEU A 208 11.68 -2.95 8.23
N VAL A 209 12.12 -3.45 9.40
CA VAL A 209 13.42 -3.08 9.98
C VAL A 209 14.57 -3.58 9.12
N VAL A 210 14.50 -4.83 8.65
CA VAL A 210 15.54 -5.44 7.80
C VAL A 210 15.61 -4.73 6.46
N GLY A 211 14.46 -4.43 5.86
CA GLY A 211 14.38 -3.66 4.62
C GLY A 211 14.95 -2.25 4.78
N PHE A 212 14.69 -1.58 5.91
CA PHE A 212 15.22 -0.23 6.18
C PHE A 212 16.75 -0.24 6.27
N VAL A 213 17.33 -1.17 7.04
CA VAL A 213 18.78 -1.32 7.15
C VAL A 213 19.40 -1.70 5.80
N GLY A 214 18.77 -2.60 5.05
CA GLY A 214 19.21 -2.95 3.69
C GLY A 214 19.22 -1.74 2.75
N GLY A 215 18.20 -0.88 2.83
CA GLY A 215 18.14 0.36 2.05
C GLY A 215 19.18 1.41 2.46
N LEU A 216 19.54 1.50 3.75
CA LEU A 216 20.66 2.33 4.21
C LEU A 216 21.99 1.83 3.66
N VAL A 217 22.21 0.51 3.66
CA VAL A 217 23.40 -0.10 3.05
C VAL A 217 23.42 0.19 1.55
N ALA A 218 22.27 0.11 0.87
CA ALA A 218 22.19 0.42 -0.57
C ALA A 218 22.52 1.89 -0.87
N SER A 219 22.03 2.81 -0.05
CA SER A 219 22.26 4.25 -0.16
C SER A 219 23.73 4.60 0.09
N ASN A 220 24.30 4.10 1.19
CA ASN A 220 25.67 4.41 1.61
C ASN A 220 26.72 3.61 0.81
N GLY A 221 26.37 2.43 0.31
CA GLY A 221 27.24 1.54 -0.46
C GLY A 221 27.31 1.85 -1.96
N GLY A 222 26.64 2.91 -2.43
CA GLY A 222 26.74 3.39 -3.82
C GLY A 222 25.84 2.69 -4.84
N THR A 223 25.10 1.65 -4.45
CA THR A 223 24.12 0.98 -5.34
C THR A 223 22.82 1.78 -5.52
N GLY A 224 22.55 2.71 -4.61
CA GLY A 224 21.44 3.66 -4.69
C GLY A 224 20.07 3.01 -4.84
N PHE A 225 19.23 3.59 -5.70
CA PHE A 225 17.83 3.19 -5.89
C PHE A 225 17.66 1.73 -6.31
N LEU A 226 18.47 1.24 -7.25
CA LEU A 226 18.39 -0.14 -7.73
C LEU A 226 18.76 -1.13 -6.61
N GLY A 227 19.81 -0.80 -5.84
CA GLY A 227 20.19 -1.58 -4.66
C GLY A 227 19.07 -1.64 -3.62
N GLY A 228 18.36 -0.53 -3.40
CA GLY A 228 17.22 -0.45 -2.48
C GLY A 228 16.05 -1.35 -2.89
N ILE A 229 15.76 -1.46 -4.19
CA ILE A 229 14.73 -2.38 -4.69
C ILE A 229 15.14 -3.83 -4.41
N VAL A 230 16.37 -4.19 -4.77
CA VAL A 230 16.89 -5.55 -4.58
C VAL A 230 16.94 -5.90 -3.09
N SER A 231 17.42 -4.99 -2.24
CA SER A 231 17.48 -5.18 -0.79
C SER A 231 16.09 -5.32 -0.18
N GLY A 232 15.10 -4.57 -0.66
CA GLY A 232 13.72 -4.65 -0.15
C GLY A 232 13.09 -6.02 -0.42
N PHE A 233 13.20 -6.52 -1.66
CA PHE A 233 12.69 -7.86 -1.99
C PHE A 233 13.45 -8.95 -1.25
N LEU A 234 14.79 -8.87 -1.20
CA LEU A 234 15.62 -9.86 -0.52
C LEU A 234 15.32 -9.89 0.99
N ALA A 235 15.25 -8.73 1.64
CA ALA A 235 14.88 -8.61 3.05
C ALA A 235 13.49 -9.20 3.31
N GLY A 236 12.51 -8.86 2.48
CA GLY A 236 11.14 -9.38 2.61
C GLY A 236 11.11 -10.91 2.52
N TYR A 237 11.69 -11.51 1.49
CA TYR A 237 11.66 -12.97 1.33
C TYR A 237 12.50 -13.72 2.37
N VAL A 238 13.64 -13.17 2.80
CA VAL A 238 14.45 -13.76 3.86
C VAL A 238 13.68 -13.78 5.18
N VAL A 239 13.06 -12.66 5.56
CA VAL A 239 12.26 -12.59 6.81
C VAL A 239 11.04 -13.50 6.72
N LEU A 240 10.36 -13.54 5.57
CA LEU A 240 9.24 -14.44 5.36
C LEU A 240 9.67 -15.91 5.50
N GLY A 241 10.81 -16.29 4.91
CA GLY A 241 11.38 -17.64 5.02
C GLY A 241 11.74 -18.02 6.46
N LEU A 242 12.33 -17.09 7.21
CA LEU A 242 12.64 -17.27 8.63
C LEU A 242 11.39 -17.44 9.50
N GLY A 243 10.24 -16.88 9.10
CA GLY A 243 8.98 -17.04 9.83
C GLY A 243 8.36 -18.44 9.69
N TYR A 244 8.84 -19.27 8.76
CA TYR A 244 8.40 -20.66 8.59
C TYR A 244 9.30 -21.70 9.29
N LEU A 245 10.44 -21.26 9.84
CA LEU A 245 11.35 -22.07 10.65
C LEU A 245 10.91 -22.08 12.11
#